data_AF-A0A1B7KWY5-F1
#
_entry.id   AF-A0A1B7KWY5-F1
#
_cell.length_a   1.000
_cell.length_b   1.000
_cell.length_c   1.000
_cell.angle_alpha   90.00
_cell.angle_beta   90.00
_cell.angle_gamma   90.00
#
_symmetry.space_group_name_H-M   'P 1'
#
loop_
_entity.id
_entity.type
_entity.pdbx_description
1 polymer ?
#
loop_
_entity_poly.entity_id
_entity_poly.type
_entity_poly.pdbx_seq_one_letter_code
_entity_poly.pdbx_strand_id
1 'polypeptide(L)'
;MSHLIASTMHTKDAVGAIYRLREFGIPLHDIEQTLLAVTAQRLVDLVCPFCGEHCSLFCRKYRKIRRAAVHELLHGDALSGAIQSVQSGRKTYHYYTLQNAIRKGIALGFLPPRLLCAKGGENE
;
A
#
# COMPACT_ATOMS: atom_id res chain seq x y z
N MET A 1 27.27 1.01 14.46
CA MET A 1 27.07 -0.24 13.69
C MET A 1 25.92 -0.01 12.73
N SER A 2 26.21 0.13 11.43
CA SER A 2 25.22 0.49 10.41
C SER A 2 24.73 -0.77 9.72
N HIS A 3 23.63 -1.33 10.21
CA HIS A 3 22.93 -2.42 9.54
C HIS A 3 21.61 -1.88 9.00
N LEU A 4 21.38 -2.08 7.71
CA LEU A 4 20.07 -1.87 7.13
C LEU A 4 19.22 -3.10 7.46
N ILE A 5 18.17 -2.90 8.25
CA ILE A 5 17.25 -3.96 8.62
C ILE A 5 15.97 -3.82 7.79
N ALA A 6 15.54 -4.93 7.20
CA ALA A 6 14.26 -5.04 6.54
C ALA A 6 13.42 -6.12 7.24
N SER A 7 12.20 -5.78 7.58
CA SER A 7 11.24 -6.67 8.23
C SER A 7 9.87 -6.52 7.59
N THR A 8 8.99 -7.49 7.84
CA THR A 8 7.62 -7.50 7.34
C THR A 8 6.64 -7.55 8.51
N MET A 9 5.49 -6.91 8.36
CA MET A 9 4.43 -6.88 9.37
C MET A 9 3.06 -6.80 8.69
N HIS A 10 2.05 -7.41 9.31
CA HIS A 10 0.70 -7.43 8.78
C HIS A 10 -0.05 -6.14 9.10
N THR A 11 -0.16 -5.24 8.12
CA THR A 11 -0.82 -3.93 8.24
C THR A 11 -1.65 -3.64 6.99
N LYS A 12 -2.66 -2.76 7.14
CA LYS A 12 -3.56 -2.39 6.05
C LYS A 12 -2.91 -1.44 5.03
N ASP A 13 -2.06 -0.55 5.51
CA ASP A 13 -1.36 0.50 4.78
C ASP A 13 -0.06 0.90 5.52
N ALA A 14 0.76 1.74 4.90
CA ALA A 14 2.08 2.11 5.42
C ALA A 14 2.00 2.91 6.73
N VAL A 15 0.98 3.76 6.88
CA VAL A 15 0.77 4.53 8.11
C VAL A 15 0.35 3.59 9.25
N GLY A 16 -0.49 2.59 8.97
CA GLY A 16 -0.88 1.55 9.93
C GLY A 16 0.31 0.80 10.51
N ALA A 17 1.42 0.66 9.78
CA ALA A 17 2.65 0.08 10.33
C ALA A 17 3.26 0.93 11.46
N ILE A 18 3.21 2.26 11.35
CA ILE A 18 3.70 3.17 12.40
C ILE A 18 2.84 3.00 13.67
N TYR A 19 1.52 2.90 13.51
CA TYR A 19 0.62 2.63 14.63
C TYR A 19 0.90 1.26 15.27
N ARG A 20 1.13 0.21 14.49
CA ARG A 20 1.47 -1.12 15.03
C ARG A 20 2.80 -1.14 15.78
N LEU A 21 3.84 -0.45 15.29
CA LEU A 21 5.10 -0.33 16.02
C LEU A 21 4.91 0.36 17.38
N ARG A 22 4.06 1.39 17.43
CA ARG A 22 3.69 2.05 18.69
C ARG A 22 2.91 1.11 19.63
N GLU A 23 1.99 0.32 19.10
CA GLU A 23 1.24 -0.69 19.88
C GLU A 23 2.15 -1.77 20.46
N PHE A 24 3.26 -2.11 19.78
CA PHE A 24 4.31 -2.99 20.32
C PHE A 24 5.16 -2.33 21.41
N GLY A 25 4.87 -1.08 21.79
CA GLY A 25 5.56 -0.36 22.85
C GLY A 25 6.82 0.36 22.40
N ILE A 26 7.08 0.47 21.10
CA ILE A 26 8.25 1.20 20.60
C ILE A 26 7.97 2.71 20.71
N PRO A 27 8.83 3.48 21.41
CA PRO A 27 8.68 4.92 21.52
C PRO A 27 8.72 5.60 20.15
N LEU A 28 7.89 6.63 19.96
CA LEU A 28 7.82 7.33 18.67
C LEU A 28 9.14 8.01 18.26
N HIS A 29 9.96 8.45 19.22
CA HIS A 29 11.27 9.03 18.94
C HIS A 29 12.24 7.98 18.36
N ASP A 30 12.20 6.74 18.84
CA ASP A 30 13.02 5.65 18.30
C ASP A 30 12.56 5.30 16.88
N ILE A 31 11.25 5.27 16.64
CA ILE A 31 10.69 5.06 15.30
C ILE A 31 11.16 6.17 14.36
N GLU A 32 11.10 7.44 14.78
CA GLU A 32 11.52 8.59 13.97
C GLU A 32 13.01 8.55 13.61
N GLN A 33 13.87 8.08 14.52
CA GLN A 33 15.30 8.01 14.29
C GLN A 33 15.76 6.79 13.49
N THR A 34 15.01 5.69 13.54
CA THR A 34 15.44 4.40 12.97
C THR A 34 14.68 3.99 11.71
N LEU A 35 13.41 4.39 11.57
CA LEU A 35 12.57 3.98 10.45
C LEU A 35 12.84 4.84 9.23
N LEU A 36 13.44 4.24 8.19
CA LEU A 36 13.76 4.95 6.95
C LEU A 36 12.58 5.02 5.97
N ALA A 37 11.81 3.94 5.87
CA ALA A 37 10.69 3.84 4.95
C ALA A 37 9.74 2.72 5.36
N VAL A 38 8.48 2.86 4.94
CA VAL A 38 7.47 1.80 5.00
C VAL A 38 6.87 1.63 3.61
N THR A 39 6.76 0.40 3.14
CA THR A 39 5.96 0.06 1.96
C THR A 39 4.79 -0.85 2.34
N ALA A 40 3.62 -0.57 1.80
CA ALA A 40 2.49 -1.49 1.86
C ALA A 40 2.18 -1.99 0.45
N GLN A 41 2.03 -3.30 0.32
CA GLN A 41 1.85 -4.01 -0.95
C GLN A 41 0.48 -4.67 -1.00
N ARG A 42 -0.16 -4.64 -2.17
CA ARG A 42 -1.33 -5.46 -2.50
C ARG A 42 -1.12 -6.15 -3.84
N LEU A 43 -1.47 -7.43 -3.92
CA LEU A 43 -1.53 -8.16 -5.19
C LEU A 43 -2.93 -8.00 -5.77
N VAL A 44 -3.00 -7.55 -7.03
CA VAL A 44 -4.26 -7.30 -7.73
C VAL A 44 -4.28 -8.02 -9.06
N ASP A 45 -5.48 -8.42 -9.50
CA ASP A 45 -5.67 -9.00 -10.82
C ASP A 45 -5.78 -7.92 -11.90
N LEU A 46 -5.09 -8.17 -13.01
CA LEU A 46 -5.04 -7.38 -14.21
C LEU A 46 -6.19 -7.74 -15.16
N VAL A 47 -6.72 -6.71 -15.79
CA VAL A 47 -7.68 -6.81 -16.88
C VAL A 47 -6.96 -7.23 -18.15
N CYS A 48 -7.55 -8.15 -18.92
CA CYS A 48 -7.00 -8.49 -20.23
C CYS A 48 -7.36 -7.34 -21.19
N PRO A 49 -6.42 -6.73 -21.91
CA PRO A 49 -6.73 -5.63 -22.82
C PRO A 49 -7.63 -6.05 -23.99
N PHE A 50 -7.70 -7.36 -24.29
CA PHE A 50 -8.51 -7.91 -25.38
C PHE A 50 -9.87 -8.47 -24.93
N CYS A 51 -9.95 -8.98 -23.69
CA CYS A 51 -11.16 -9.64 -23.19
C CYS A 51 -11.89 -8.85 -22.10
N GLY A 52 -11.30 -7.75 -21.61
CA GLY A 52 -11.81 -7.04 -20.45
C GLY A 52 -11.71 -7.88 -19.18
N GLU A 53 -12.72 -7.76 -18.32
CA GLU A 53 -12.75 -8.45 -17.02
C GLU A 53 -12.90 -9.97 -17.16
N HIS A 54 -13.69 -10.41 -18.13
CA HIS A 54 -14.03 -11.82 -18.36
C HIS A 54 -13.16 -12.39 -19.49
N CYS A 55 -12.10 -13.10 -19.11
CA CYS A 55 -11.17 -13.68 -20.07
C CYS A 55 -11.72 -15.00 -20.63
N SER A 56 -11.79 -15.13 -21.97
CA SER A 56 -12.25 -16.36 -22.60
C SER A 56 -11.24 -17.50 -22.46
N LEU A 57 -11.71 -18.75 -22.52
CA LEU A 57 -10.83 -19.93 -22.49
C LEU A 57 -9.90 -20.01 -23.70
N PHE A 58 -10.14 -19.22 -24.75
CA PHE A 58 -9.32 -19.17 -25.96
C PHE A 58 -8.28 -18.04 -25.93
N CYS A 59 -8.24 -17.20 -24.89
CA CYS A 59 -7.20 -16.20 -24.70
C CYS A 59 -5.84 -16.87 -24.40
N ARG A 60 -4.99 -16.99 -25.42
CA ARG A 60 -3.65 -17.61 -25.31
C ARG A 60 -2.57 -16.68 -24.76
N LYS A 61 -2.74 -15.35 -24.86
CA LYS A 61 -1.67 -14.37 -24.62
C LYS A 61 -1.51 -13.92 -23.14
N TYR A 62 -2.59 -13.88 -22.36
CA TYR A 62 -2.59 -13.31 -20.98
C TYR A 62 -2.94 -14.31 -19.87
N ARG A 63 -2.98 -15.62 -20.15
CA ARG A 63 -3.42 -16.61 -19.15
C ARG A 63 -2.38 -16.94 -18.06
N LYS A 64 -1.08 -16.72 -18.32
CA LYS A 64 0.00 -17.19 -17.42
C LYS A 64 0.30 -16.26 -16.24
N ILE A 65 0.18 -14.94 -16.40
CA ILE A 65 0.41 -13.97 -15.32
C ILE A 65 -0.63 -12.85 -15.44
N ARG A 66 -1.63 -12.87 -14.54
CA ARG A 66 -2.64 -11.82 -14.42
C ARG A 66 -2.50 -11.00 -13.14
N ARG A 67 -1.43 -11.15 -12.37
CA ARG A 67 -1.29 -10.43 -11.11
C ARG A 67 -0.21 -9.36 -11.22
N ALA A 68 -0.51 -8.18 -10.70
CA ALA A 68 0.45 -7.12 -10.47
C ALA A 68 0.51 -6.80 -8.98
N ALA A 69 1.69 -6.40 -8.52
CA ALA A 69 1.85 -5.86 -7.19
C ALA A 69 1.70 -4.34 -7.27
N VAL A 70 0.78 -3.81 -6.48
CA VAL A 70 0.58 -2.37 -6.29
C VAL A 70 1.13 -2.01 -4.92
N HIS A 71 1.96 -0.98 -4.88
CA HIS A 71 2.65 -0.59 -3.67
C HIS A 71 2.44 0.90 -3.41
N GLU A 72 2.35 1.25 -2.13
CA GLU A 72 2.66 2.59 -1.65
C GLU A 72 4.01 2.60 -0.95
N LEU A 73 4.67 3.75 -0.96
CA LEU A 73 5.94 3.97 -0.30
C LEU A 73 5.85 5.27 0.52
N LEU A 74 6.05 5.15 1.82
CA LEU A 74 6.08 6.23 2.79
C LEU A 74 7.52 6.41 3.27
N HIS A 75 8.15 7.54 2.95
CA HIS A 75 9.55 7.82 3.27
C HIS A 75 9.79 9.34 3.30
N GLY A 76 10.97 9.76 3.80
CA GLY A 76 11.38 11.17 3.84
C GLY A 76 10.41 12.04 4.65
N ASP A 77 10.18 13.28 4.20
CA ASP A 77 9.33 14.26 4.91
C ASP A 77 7.91 13.76 5.17
N ALA A 78 7.36 12.94 4.25
CA ALA A 78 6.04 12.36 4.42
C ALA A 78 6.00 11.34 5.58
N LEU A 79 7.10 10.61 5.81
CA LEU A 79 7.22 9.70 6.94
C LEU A 79 7.32 10.46 8.26
N SER A 80 8.17 11.49 8.33
CA SER A 80 8.28 12.35 9.52
C SER A 80 6.93 13.00 9.86
N GLY A 81 6.24 13.55 8.85
CA GLY A 81 4.89 14.10 9.03
C GLY A 81 3.87 13.04 9.45
N ALA A 82 3.99 11.79 8.97
CA ALA A 82 3.15 10.69 9.41
C ALA A 82 3.38 10.33 10.88
N ILE A 83 4.63 10.23 11.33
CA ILE A 83 4.98 9.97 12.74
C ILE A 83 4.45 11.10 13.63
N GLN A 84 4.62 12.36 13.22
CA GLN A 84 4.12 13.51 13.96
C GLN A 84 2.57 13.56 14.03
N SER A 85 1.89 13.05 12.99
CA SER A 85 0.43 12.94 12.99
C SER A 85 -0.09 11.94 14.03
N VAL A 86 0.70 10.92 14.38
CA VAL A 86 0.36 9.94 15.42
C VAL A 86 0.33 10.58 16.82
N GLN A 87 1.13 11.63 17.04
CA GLN A 87 1.15 12.40 18.29
C GLN A 87 0.06 13.47 18.34
N SER A 88 -0.06 14.24 17.25
CA SER A 88 -0.90 15.44 17.21
C SER A 88 -2.34 15.18 16.76
N GLY A 89 -2.62 14.00 16.19
CA GLY A 89 -3.91 13.67 15.56
C GLY A 89 -4.20 14.45 14.28
N ARG A 90 -3.26 15.30 13.82
CA ARG A 90 -3.41 16.14 12.62
C ARG A 90 -2.60 15.58 11.48
N LYS A 91 -3.25 15.35 10.34
CA LYS A 91 -2.60 14.88 9.13
C LYS A 91 -1.97 16.07 8.38
N THR A 92 -0.65 16.18 8.43
CA THR A 92 0.14 17.27 7.80
C THR A 92 0.95 16.82 6.58
N TYR A 93 0.79 15.56 6.16
CA TYR A 93 1.60 14.95 5.12
C TYR A 93 0.75 14.43 3.95
N HIS A 94 1.38 14.38 2.77
CA HIS A 94 0.80 13.84 1.55
C HIS A 94 1.77 12.85 0.92
N TYR A 95 1.27 11.71 0.47
CA TYR A 95 2.05 10.71 -0.25
C TYR A 95 1.16 9.88 -1.19
N TYR A 96 1.78 9.13 -2.09
CA TYR A 96 1.07 8.31 -3.06
C TYR A 96 0.60 6.99 -2.43
N THR A 97 -0.69 6.94 -2.08
CA THR A 97 -1.29 5.77 -1.41
C THR A 97 -1.62 4.62 -2.37
N LEU A 98 -1.89 3.44 -1.82
CA LEU A 98 -2.42 2.28 -2.52
C LEU A 98 -3.71 2.63 -3.27
N GLN A 99 -4.57 3.48 -2.70
CA GLN A 99 -5.78 3.93 -3.39
C GLN A 99 -5.46 4.77 -4.61
N ASN A 100 -4.46 5.66 -4.53
CA ASN A 100 -4.04 6.47 -5.68
C ASN A 100 -3.48 5.57 -6.78
N ALA A 101 -2.66 4.57 -6.39
CA ALA A 101 -2.10 3.59 -7.29
C ALA A 101 -3.18 2.74 -7.99
N ILE A 102 -4.17 2.24 -7.24
CA ILE A 102 -5.30 1.48 -7.77
C ILE A 102 -6.16 2.36 -8.70
N ARG A 103 -6.51 3.58 -8.28
CA ARG A 103 -7.29 4.53 -9.10
C ARG A 103 -6.59 4.82 -10.43
N LYS A 104 -5.27 5.07 -10.40
CA LYS A 104 -4.47 5.25 -11.61
C LYS A 104 -4.48 4.00 -12.49
N GLY A 105 -4.30 2.82 -11.91
CA GLY A 105 -4.33 1.56 -12.66
C GLY A 105 -5.69 1.29 -13.34
N ILE A 106 -6.79 1.68 -12.70
CA ILE A 106 -8.14 1.59 -13.27
C ILE A 106 -8.32 2.60 -14.40
N ALA A 107 -7.92 3.86 -14.19
CA ALA A 107 -8.00 4.90 -15.22
C ALA A 107 -7.18 4.56 -16.48
N LEU A 108 -6.08 3.83 -16.31
CA LEU A 108 -5.24 3.34 -17.40
C LEU A 108 -5.76 2.04 -18.06
N GLY A 109 -6.85 1.44 -17.54
CA GLY A 109 -7.44 0.21 -18.07
C GLY A 109 -6.71 -1.09 -17.70
N PHE A 110 -5.73 -1.05 -16.79
CA PHE A 110 -5.01 -2.23 -16.34
C PHE A 110 -5.71 -2.98 -15.22
N LEU A 111 -6.55 -2.29 -14.43
CA LEU A 111 -7.22 -2.82 -13.25
C LEU A 111 -8.74 -2.72 -13.36
N PRO A 112 -9.51 -3.69 -12.83
CA PRO A 112 -10.96 -3.67 -12.92
C PRO A 112 -11.56 -2.64 -11.93
N PRO A 113 -12.58 -1.86 -12.31
CA PRO A 113 -13.23 -0.86 -11.46
C PRO A 113 -13.72 -1.39 -10.10
N ARG A 114 -14.06 -2.68 -10.01
CA ARG A 114 -14.50 -3.33 -8.76
C ARG A 114 -13.52 -3.20 -7.59
N LEU A 115 -12.23 -2.95 -7.86
CA LEU A 115 -11.23 -2.72 -6.81
C LEU A 115 -11.45 -1.41 -6.03
N LEU A 116 -12.27 -0.46 -6.53
CA LEU A 116 -12.66 0.73 -5.78
C LEU A 116 -13.64 0.42 -4.65
N CYS A 117 -14.52 -0.56 -4.85
CA CYS A 117 -15.58 -0.94 -3.90
C CYS A 117 -15.11 -1.94 -2.84
N ALA A 118 -13.94 -2.58 -3.01
CA ALA A 118 -13.39 -3.54 -2.05
C ALA A 118 -12.92 -2.92 -0.71
N LYS A 119 -13.24 -1.64 -0.45
CA LYS A 119 -13.11 -1.02 0.87
C LYS A 119 -14.40 -1.27 1.68
N GLY A 120 -14.49 -2.42 2.35
CA GLY A 120 -15.70 -2.76 3.12
C GLY A 120 -15.61 -3.93 4.11
N GLY A 121 -14.42 -4.27 4.62
CA GLY A 121 -14.24 -5.13 5.80
C GLY A 121 -12.84 -4.86 6.36
N GLU A 122 -12.58 -4.69 7.66
CA GLU A 122 -13.36 -4.93 8.86
C GLU A 122 -13.31 -3.67 9.76
N ASN A 123 -14.47 -3.30 10.33
CA ASN A 123 -14.56 -2.72 11.66
C ASN A 123 -15.04 -3.89 12.53
N GLU A 124 -14.12 -4.52 13.25
CA GLU A 124 -14.33 -5.10 14.57
C GLU A 124 -12.98 -5.15 15.30
#